data_AF-A0AAE3AGX4-F1
#
_entry.id   AF-A0AAE3AGX4-F1
#
_cell.length_a   1.000
_cell.length_b   1.000
_cell.length_c   1.000
_cell.angle_alpha   90.00
_cell.angle_beta   90.00
_cell.angle_gamma   90.00
#
_symmetry.space_group_name_H-M   'P 1'
#
loop_
_entity.id
_entity.type
_entity.pdbx_description
1 polymer ?
#
loop_
_entity_poly.entity_id
_entity_poly.type
_entity_poly.pdbx_seq_one_letter_code
_entity_poly.pdbx_strand_id
1 'polypeptide(L)'
;MARLQSLASKSGLSMSAYVRQLIDGVLPQERPPLDFYKMLTELRYIGNNMNQLTRIAHATGRIDREKFERLTDEIKPLASMLYRYVTEPIKRDPMTSELGTYIRKSDQKALKEKREEERKWR
;
A
#
# COMPACT_ATOMS: atom_id res chain seq x y z
N MET A 1 -6.58 -11.02 19.96
CA MET A 1 -5.11 -10.95 19.72
C MET A 1 -4.69 -11.60 18.40
N ALA A 2 -5.18 -12.79 18.04
CA ALA A 2 -4.76 -13.54 16.84
C ALA A 2 -4.87 -12.75 15.51
N ARG A 3 -5.95 -11.99 15.31
CA ARG A 3 -6.15 -11.19 14.09
C ARG A 3 -5.08 -10.11 13.90
N LEU A 4 -4.72 -9.40 14.98
CA LEU A 4 -3.70 -8.34 14.92
C LEU A 4 -2.29 -8.92 14.65
N GLN A 5 -1.98 -10.08 15.24
CA GLN A 5 -0.73 -10.80 14.96
C GLN A 5 -0.64 -11.22 13.50
N SER A 6 -1.73 -11.76 12.94
CA SER A 6 -1.79 -12.15 11.54
C SER A 6 -1.58 -10.96 10.62
N LEU A 7 -2.29 -9.85 10.85
CA LEU A 7 -2.14 -8.64 10.05
C LEU A 7 -0.73 -8.04 10.14
N ALA A 8 -0.17 -7.95 11.35
CA ALA A 8 1.20 -7.48 11.56
C ALA A 8 2.21 -8.35 10.81
N SER A 9 2.08 -9.68 10.90
CA SER A 9 2.94 -10.65 10.20
C SER A 9 2.85 -10.52 8.67
N LYS A 10 1.64 -10.39 8.12
CA LYS A 10 1.43 -10.24 6.66
C LYS A 10 1.94 -8.92 6.10
N SER A 11 1.81 -7.84 6.88
CA SER A 11 2.46 -6.56 6.58
C SER A 11 3.97 -6.57 6.86
N GLY A 12 4.45 -7.60 7.55
CA GLY A 12 5.85 -7.74 7.90
C GLY A 12 6.36 -6.76 8.95
N LEU A 13 5.46 -6.26 9.78
CA LEU A 13 5.74 -5.38 10.90
C LEU A 13 5.67 -6.15 12.21
N SER A 14 6.39 -5.68 13.23
CA SER A 14 6.10 -6.12 14.59
C SER A 14 4.72 -5.62 15.01
N MET A 15 4.10 -6.29 15.99
CA MET A 15 2.79 -5.87 16.49
C MET A 15 2.82 -4.41 17.00
N SER A 16 3.88 -4.00 17.70
CA SER A 16 4.03 -2.64 18.21
C SER A 16 4.14 -1.62 17.08
N ALA A 17 4.88 -1.93 16.01
CA ALA A 17 4.98 -1.07 14.84
C ALA A 17 3.65 -0.97 14.08
N TYR A 18 2.93 -2.09 13.93
CA TYR A 18 1.63 -2.12 13.28
C TYR A 18 0.60 -1.26 14.03
N VAL A 19 0.54 -1.38 15.36
CA VAL A 19 -0.35 -0.57 16.20
C VAL A 19 -0.01 0.91 16.13
N ARG A 20 1.28 1.28 16.11
CA ARG A 20 1.70 2.68 15.97
C ARG A 20 1.17 3.30 14.67
N GLN A 21 1.32 2.60 13.54
CA GLN A 21 0.79 3.09 12.27
C GLN A 21 -0.73 3.24 12.28
N LEU A 22 -1.46 2.31 12.92
CA LEU A 22 -2.90 2.44 13.09
C LEU A 22 -3.29 3.66 13.93
N ILE A 23 -2.52 3.99 14.98
CA ILE A 23 -2.72 5.19 15.80
C ILE A 23 -2.49 6.45 14.96
N ASP A 24 -1.49 6.43 14.08
CA ASP A 24 -1.19 7.52 13.14
C ASP A 24 -2.21 7.61 11.98
N GLY A 25 -3.26 6.79 11.99
CA GLY A 25 -4.32 6.79 10.97
C GLY A 25 -3.94 6.07 9.66
N VAL A 26 -2.82 5.37 9.66
CA VAL A 26 -2.27 4.66 8.50
C VAL A 26 -2.62 3.18 8.59
N LEU A 27 -3.25 2.61 7.56
CA LEU A 27 -3.48 1.17 7.47
C LEU A 27 -2.31 0.53 6.71
N PRO A 28 -1.46 -0.28 7.37
CA PRO A 28 -0.33 -0.92 6.69
C PRO A 28 -0.85 -1.99 5.72
N GLN A 29 -0.39 -1.94 4.48
CA GLN A 29 -0.70 -2.93 3.43
C GLN A 29 -0.01 -4.27 3.74
N GLU A 30 -0.55 -5.37 3.20
CA GLU A 30 0.16 -6.64 3.17
C GLU A 30 1.37 -6.52 2.23
N ARG A 31 2.45 -7.27 2.50
CA ARG A 31 3.60 -7.27 1.60
C ARG A 31 3.18 -7.78 0.22
N PRO A 32 3.64 -7.15 -0.87
CA PRO A 32 3.42 -7.67 -2.21
C PRO A 32 3.92 -9.12 -2.31
N PRO A 33 3.20 -10.01 -3.01
CA PRO A 33 3.62 -11.40 -3.20
C PRO A 33 4.94 -11.47 -3.98
N LEU A 34 5.70 -12.55 -3.82
CA LEU A 34 7.01 -12.71 -4.50
C LEU A 34 6.88 -12.60 -6.03
N ASP A 35 5.80 -13.09 -6.60
CA ASP A 35 5.54 -13.03 -8.05
C ASP A 35 5.38 -11.60 -8.56
N PHE A 36 4.99 -10.64 -7.71
CA PHE A 36 4.99 -9.22 -8.07
C PHE A 36 6.39 -8.71 -8.41
N TYR A 37 7.39 -9.10 -7.62
CA TYR A 37 8.78 -8.71 -7.88
C TYR A 37 9.35 -9.38 -9.13
N LYS A 38 8.90 -10.61 -9.45
CA LYS A 38 9.22 -11.25 -10.74
C LYS A 38 8.64 -10.45 -11.90
N MET A 39 7.37 -10.07 -11.84
CA MET A 39 6.74 -9.24 -12.87
C MET A 39 7.46 -7.90 -13.07
N LEU A 40 7.88 -7.23 -11.99
CA LEU A 40 8.68 -6.00 -12.09
C LEU A 40 10.02 -6.22 -12.79
N THR A 41 10.66 -7.37 -12.55
CA THR A 41 11.92 -7.74 -13.18
C THR A 41 11.72 -7.98 -14.67
N GLU A 42 10.69 -8.74 -15.06
CA GLU A 42 10.32 -8.96 -16.47
C GLU A 42 10.02 -7.64 -17.19
N LEU A 43 9.27 -6.74 -16.54
CA LEU A 43 8.97 -5.42 -17.10
C LEU A 43 10.25 -4.60 -17.35
N ARG A 44 11.22 -4.68 -16.43
CA ARG A 44 12.53 -4.04 -16.60
C ARG A 44 13.32 -4.67 -17.75
N TYR A 45 13.27 -5.99 -17.93
CA TYR A 45 13.87 -6.66 -19.09
C TYR A 45 13.24 -6.19 -20.40
N ILE A 46 11.92 -6.09 -20.47
CA ILE A 46 11.21 -5.56 -21.64
C ILE A 46 11.67 -4.13 -21.95
N GLY A 47 11.71 -3.26 -20.93
CA GLY A 47 12.18 -1.87 -21.10
C GLY A 47 13.63 -1.78 -21.59
N ASN A 48 14.51 -2.67 -21.11
CA ASN A 48 15.90 -2.74 -21.59
C ASN A 48 15.97 -3.19 -23.05
N ASN A 49 15.23 -4.22 -23.43
CA ASN A 49 15.18 -4.71 -24.81
C ASN A 49 14.64 -3.62 -25.75
N MET A 50 13.62 -2.88 -25.33
CA MET A 50 13.12 -1.72 -26.06
C MET A 50 14.20 -0.66 -26.25
N ASN A 51 14.90 -0.26 -25.19
CA ASN A 51 16.01 0.72 -25.30
C ASN A 51 17.11 0.26 -26.27
N GLN A 52 17.39 -1.05 -26.35
CA GLN A 52 18.35 -1.60 -27.30
C GLN A 52 17.82 -1.49 -28.74
N LEU A 53 16.56 -1.84 -28.99
CA LEU A 53 15.92 -1.70 -30.29
C LEU A 53 15.88 -0.23 -30.75
N THR A 54 15.57 0.71 -29.86
CA THR A 54 15.64 2.15 -30.13
C THR A 54 17.02 2.55 -30.63
N ARG A 55 18.08 2.11 -29.95
CA ARG A 55 19.46 2.43 -30.33
C ARG A 55 19.86 1.87 -31.69
N ILE A 56 19.48 0.63 -31.99
CA ILE A 56 19.71 0.00 -33.31
C ILE A 56 18.93 0.73 -34.39
N ALA A 57 17.69 1.10 -34.10
CA ALA A 57 16.83 1.86 -34.99
C ALA A 57 17.41 3.24 -35.31
N HIS A 58 17.94 3.94 -34.31
CA HIS A 58 18.65 5.21 -34.50
C HIS A 58 19.89 5.03 -35.39
N ALA A 59 20.67 3.97 -35.18
CA ALA A 59 21.86 3.70 -35.98
C ALA A 59 21.55 3.32 -37.44
N THR A 60 20.38 2.73 -37.69
CA THR A 60 19.97 2.23 -39.01
C THR A 60 19.07 3.19 -39.79
N GLY A 61 18.57 4.26 -39.16
CA GLY A 61 17.71 5.28 -39.80
C GLY A 61 16.34 4.78 -40.27
N ARG A 62 15.93 3.58 -39.83
CA ARG A 62 14.77 2.84 -40.39
C ARG A 62 13.45 3.03 -39.64
N ILE A 63 13.43 3.74 -38.52
CA ILE A 63 12.24 3.86 -37.66
C ILE A 63 11.91 5.32 -37.40
N ASP A 64 10.60 5.61 -37.38
CA ASP A 64 10.03 6.88 -36.91
C ASP A 64 10.38 7.10 -35.43
N ARG A 65 11.39 7.94 -35.23
CA ARG A 65 12.01 8.26 -33.95
C ARG A 65 11.01 8.74 -32.92
N GLU A 66 10.15 9.69 -33.31
CA GLU A 66 9.25 10.34 -32.35
C GLU A 66 8.21 9.36 -31.82
N LYS A 67 7.69 8.49 -32.69
CA LYS A 67 6.69 7.50 -32.29
C LYS A 67 7.28 6.51 -31.30
N PHE A 68 8.53 6.09 -31.49
CA PHE A 68 9.19 5.13 -30.60
C PHE A 68 9.62 5.74 -29.27
N GLU A 69 10.14 6.98 -29.27
CA GLU A 69 10.48 7.72 -28.05
C GLU A 69 9.23 7.93 -27.18
N ARG A 70 8.09 8.36 -27.77
CA ARG A 70 6.81 8.53 -27.05
C ARG A 70 6.35 7.26 -26.33
N LEU A 71 6.29 6.13 -27.04
CA LEU A 71 5.91 4.84 -26.48
C LEU A 71 6.84 4.37 -25.35
N THR A 72 8.14 4.63 -25.50
CA THR A 72 9.14 4.26 -24.48
C THR A 72 8.97 5.13 -23.23
N ASP A 73 8.69 6.42 -23.41
CA ASP A 73 8.46 7.36 -22.32
C ASP A 73 7.13 7.12 -21.58
N GLU A 74 6.10 6.61 -22.26
CA GLU A 74 4.85 6.17 -21.64
C GLU A 74 5.02 4.90 -20.77
N ILE A 75 5.88 3.96 -21.16
CA ILE A 75 6.05 2.68 -20.44
C ILE A 75 6.95 2.83 -19.21
N LYS A 76 7.96 3.70 -19.25
CA LYS A 76 8.88 3.95 -18.12
C LYS A 76 8.17 4.21 -16.77
N PRO A 77 7.16 5.09 -16.68
CA PRO A 77 6.51 5.38 -15.39
C PRO A 77 5.59 4.25 -14.91
N LEU A 78 5.11 3.35 -15.78
CA LEU A 78 4.15 2.30 -15.41
C LEU A 78 4.69 1.36 -14.32
N ALA A 79 5.98 1.01 -14.39
CA ALA A 79 6.62 0.19 -13.37
C ALA A 79 6.61 0.88 -11.99
N SER A 80 6.91 2.18 -11.96
CA SER A 80 6.88 2.99 -10.75
C SER A 80 5.46 3.17 -10.21
N MET A 81 4.46 3.34 -11.09
CA MET A 81 3.06 3.43 -10.73
C MET A 81 2.55 2.11 -10.12
N LEU A 82 2.89 0.97 -10.72
CA LEU A 82 2.52 -0.35 -10.20
C LEU A 82 3.18 -0.62 -8.84
N TYR A 83 4.47 -0.33 -8.72
CA TYR A 83 5.16 -0.44 -7.43
C TYR A 83 4.47 0.40 -6.36
N ARG A 84 4.17 1.65 -6.69
CA ARG A 84 3.49 2.59 -5.82
C ARG A 84 2.11 2.09 -5.40
N TYR A 85 1.29 1.64 -6.34
CA TYR A 85 -0.05 1.15 -6.07
C TYR A 85 -0.07 -0.04 -5.08
N VAL A 86 0.90 -0.95 -5.18
CA VAL A 86 0.94 -2.15 -4.34
C VAL A 86 1.68 -1.92 -3.01
N THR A 87 2.50 -0.88 -2.90
CA THR A 87 3.31 -0.62 -1.70
C THR A 87 2.89 0.61 -0.89
N GLU A 88 2.15 1.54 -1.48
CA GLU A 88 1.71 2.73 -0.75
C GLU A 88 0.67 2.39 0.32
N PRO A 89 0.84 2.92 1.54
CA PRO A 89 -0.13 2.69 2.59
C PRO A 89 -1.44 3.43 2.28
N ILE A 90 -2.56 2.72 2.42
CA ILE A 90 -3.89 3.32 2.26
C ILE A 90 -4.10 4.27 3.44
N LYS A 91 -4.14 5.58 3.16
CA LYS A 91 -4.59 6.58 4.13
C LYS A 91 -6.08 6.34 4.37
N ARG A 92 -6.50 6.10 5.61
CA ARG A 92 -7.93 5.95 5.92
C ARG A 92 -8.66 7.26 5.58
N ASP A 93 -9.79 7.14 4.89
CA ASP A 93 -10.72 8.25 4.69
C ASP A 93 -11.20 8.76 6.06
N PRO A 94 -11.19 10.09 6.33
CA PRO A 94 -11.66 10.68 7.59
C PRO A 94 -13.05 10.17 8.04
N MET A 95 -13.94 9.85 7.09
CA MET A 95 -15.29 9.34 7.33
C MET A 95 -15.28 7.94 7.97
N THR A 96 -14.27 7.11 7.66
CA THR A 96 -14.09 5.79 8.32
C THR A 96 -13.44 5.90 9.71
N SER A 97 -12.84 7.05 10.02
CA SER A 97 -12.30 7.37 11.35
C SER A 97 -13.42 7.62 12.36
N GLU A 98 -14.56 8.18 11.93
CA GLU A 98 -15.73 8.41 12.79
C GLU A 98 -16.33 7.11 13.36
N LEU A 99 -16.37 6.02 12.59
CA LEU A 99 -16.80 4.71 13.09
C LEU A 99 -15.88 4.17 14.20
N GLY A 100 -14.57 4.47 14.12
CA GLY A 100 -13.62 4.18 15.20
C GLY A 100 -13.87 5.00 16.47
N THR A 101 -14.35 6.23 16.34
CA THR A 101 -14.78 7.05 17.49
C THR A 101 -16.12 6.61 18.06
N TYR A 102 -17.02 6.05 17.23
CA TYR A 102 -18.34 5.56 17.65
C TYR A 102 -18.23 4.35 18.58
N ILE A 103 -17.35 3.38 18.25
CA ILE A 103 -17.08 2.19 19.09
C ILE A 103 -16.50 2.60 20.46
N ARG A 104 -15.66 3.64 20.49
CA ARG A 104 -15.07 4.13 21.74
C ARG A 104 -16.10 4.81 22.65
N LYS A 105 -17.11 5.48 22.08
CA LYS A 105 -18.19 6.15 22.83
C LYS A 105 -19.19 5.16 23.42
N SER A 106 -19.55 4.11 22.69
CA SER A 106 -20.45 3.06 23.20
C SER A 106 -19.83 2.33 24.39
N ASP A 107 -18.55 1.97 24.30
CA ASP A 107 -17.85 1.25 25.35
C ASP A 107 -17.59 2.12 26.59
N GLN A 108 -17.36 3.43 26.41
CA GLN A 108 -17.20 4.38 27.53
C GLN A 108 -18.50 4.63 28.30
N LYS A 109 -19.65 4.64 27.61
CA LYS A 109 -20.96 4.77 28.24
C LYS A 109 -21.25 3.55 29.11
N ALA A 110 -21.06 2.36 28.57
CA ALA A 110 -21.22 1.10 29.31
C ALA A 110 -20.27 0.99 30.51
N LEU A 111 -19.01 1.44 30.38
CA LEU A 111 -18.06 1.47 31.49
C LEU A 111 -18.44 2.48 32.59
N LYS A 112 -19.03 3.63 32.23
CA LYS A 112 -19.49 4.63 33.19
C LYS A 112 -20.73 4.14 33.95
N GLU A 113 -21.70 3.57 33.26
CA GLU A 113 -22.92 3.01 33.87
C GLU A 113 -22.56 1.89 34.87
N LYS A 114 -21.66 0.99 34.47
CA LYS A 114 -21.18 -0.09 35.35
C LYS A 114 -20.45 0.43 36.61
N ARG A 115 -19.64 1.49 36.46
CA ARG A 115 -18.95 2.17 37.60
C ARG A 115 -19.88 2.98 38.49
N GLU A 116 -21.07 3.34 38.00
CA GLU A 116 -22.13 3.99 38.80
C GLU A 116 -22.95 2.96 39.57
N GLU A 117 -23.28 1.82 38.94
CA GLU A 117 -23.90 0.69 39.63
C GLU A 117 -23.01 0.13 40.74
N GLU A 118 -21.71 -0.06 40.48
CA GLU A 118 -20.75 -0.50 41.51
C GLU A 118 -20.58 0.51 42.65
N ARG A 119 -20.82 1.80 42.40
CA ARG A 119 -20.84 2.85 43.45
C ARG A 119 -22.15 2.90 44.24
N LYS A 120 -23.26 2.44 43.67
CA LYS A 120 -24.56 2.35 44.36
C LYS A 120 -24.60 1.23 45.41
N TRP A 121 -23.77 0.21 45.25
CA TRP A 121 -23.70 -0.94 46.15
C TRP A 121 -22.50 -0.90 47.13
N ARG A 122 -21.79 0.23 47.18
CA ARG A 122 -20.78 0.55 48.19
C ARG A 122 -21.35 1.56 49.18
#